data_AF-A0ABD4VP01-F1
#
_entry.id   AF-A0ABD4VP01-F1
#
_cell.length_a   1.000
_cell.length_b   1.000
_cell.length_c   1.000
_cell.angle_alpha   90.00
_cell.angle_beta   90.00
_cell.angle_gamma   90.00
#
_symmetry.space_group_name_H-M   'P 1'
#
loop_
_entity.id
_entity.type
_entity.pdbx_description
1 polymer ?
#
loop_
_entity_poly.entity_id
_entity_poly.type
_entity_poly.pdbx_seq_one_letter_code
_entity_poly.pdbx_strand_id
1 'polypeptide(L)'
;MIEQLRIKEAIKEHGTSINEVAEKMGISRFTLSTHVNGNPSTEILLRIADAIGCPVTELFERPKSDTVSLTCPHCGKSITLKAE
;
A
#
# COMPACT_ATOMS: atom_id res chain seq x y z
N MET A 1 -3.34 -15.06 -8.62
CA MET A 1 -4.15 -13.88 -8.31
C MET A 1 -3.26 -12.67 -8.59
N ILE A 2 -3.66 -11.78 -9.49
CA ILE A 2 -2.90 -10.55 -9.75
C ILE A 2 -3.30 -9.60 -8.62
N GLU A 3 -2.51 -9.57 -7.56
CA GLU A 3 -2.63 -8.57 -6.49
C GLU A 3 -2.48 -7.20 -7.16
N GLN A 4 -3.57 -6.43 -7.23
CA GLN A 4 -3.57 -5.11 -7.82
C GLN A 4 -2.72 -4.20 -6.92
N LEU A 5 -1.57 -3.76 -7.43
CA LEU A 5 -0.74 -2.77 -6.75
C LEU A 5 -1.47 -1.41 -6.74
N ARG A 6 -1.66 -0.84 -5.55
CA ARG A 6 -2.34 0.44 -5.33
C ARG A 6 -1.38 1.57 -5.02
N ILE A 7 -0.19 1.54 -5.62
CA ILE A 7 0.88 2.53 -5.38
C ILE A 7 0.39 3.96 -5.59
N LYS A 8 -0.39 4.21 -6.66
CA LYS A 8 -0.93 5.54 -6.97
C LYS A 8 -1.83 6.08 -5.88
N GLU A 9 -2.61 5.21 -5.23
CA GLU A 9 -3.55 5.59 -4.18
C GLU A 9 -2.80 5.79 -2.86
N ALA A 10 -1.87 4.89 -2.53
CA ALA A 10 -1.00 5.03 -1.35
C ALA A 10 -0.22 6.36 -1.35
N ILE A 11 0.31 6.77 -2.52
CA ILE A 11 0.98 8.08 -2.69
C ILE A 11 0.06 9.24 -2.31
N LYS A 12 -1.18 9.22 -2.81
CA LYS A 12 -2.16 10.27 -2.52
C LYS A 12 -2.63 10.26 -1.07
N GLU A 13 -2.84 9.08 -0.50
CA GLU A 13 -3.35 8.89 0.86
C GLU A 13 -2.35 9.39 1.91
N HIS A 14 -1.04 9.23 1.63
CA HIS A 14 0.04 9.78 2.43
C HIS A 14 0.33 11.26 2.16
N GLY A 15 -0.46 11.94 1.31
CA GLY A 15 -0.31 13.37 1.03
C GLY A 15 0.98 13.73 0.29
N THR A 16 1.59 12.78 -0.42
CA THR A 16 2.80 13.04 -1.22
C THR A 16 2.50 12.97 -2.71
N SER A 17 3.38 13.53 -3.53
CA SER A 17 3.23 13.54 -4.98
C SER A 17 4.13 12.48 -5.64
N ILE A 18 3.71 11.96 -6.80
CA ILE A 18 4.57 11.11 -7.65
C ILE A 18 5.90 11.81 -7.94
N ASN A 19 5.90 13.14 -8.08
CA ASN A 19 7.11 13.93 -8.30
C ASN A 19 8.05 13.86 -7.10
N GLU A 20 7.54 14.12 -5.90
CA GLU A 20 8.34 14.12 -4.66
C GLU A 20 8.90 12.74 -4.36
N VAL A 21 8.11 11.68 -4.59
CA VAL A 21 8.57 10.29 -4.46
C VAL A 21 9.67 9.99 -5.48
N ALA A 22 9.50 10.42 -6.73
CA ALA A 22 10.52 10.25 -7.76
C ALA A 22 11.81 11.02 -7.43
N GLU A 23 11.69 12.24 -6.91
CA GLU A 23 12.82 13.07 -6.46
C GLU A 23 13.55 12.44 -5.27
N LYS A 24 12.82 11.96 -4.26
CA LYS A 24 13.40 11.21 -3.13
C LYS A 24 14.11 9.92 -3.56
N MET A 25 13.56 9.23 -4.56
CA MET A 25 14.16 8.02 -5.13
C MET A 25 15.29 8.31 -6.12
N GLY A 26 15.51 9.57 -6.51
CA GLY A 26 16.50 9.96 -7.52
C GLY A 26 16.20 9.41 -8.92
N ILE A 27 14.93 9.12 -9.23
CA ILE A 27 14.49 8.58 -10.53
C ILE A 27 13.63 9.59 -11.29
N SER A 28 13.47 9.36 -12.59
CA SER A 28 12.54 10.18 -13.38
C SER A 28 11.09 9.85 -13.04
N ARG A 29 10.25 10.87 -13.06
CA ARG A 29 8.79 10.80 -12.91
C ARG A 29 8.16 9.79 -13.89
N PHE A 30 8.73 9.69 -15.10
CA PHE A 30 8.33 8.72 -16.12
C PHE A 30 8.63 7.28 -15.67
N THR A 31 9.85 7.02 -15.19
CA THR A 31 10.27 5.73 -14.64
C THR A 31 9.34 5.30 -13.51
N LEU A 32 9.04 6.20 -12.56
CA LEU A 32 8.11 5.90 -11.49
C LEU A 32 6.70 5.62 -12.03
N SER A 33 6.21 6.37 -13.02
CA SER A 33 4.91 6.13 -13.64
C SER A 33 4.82 4.77 -14.36
N THR A 34 5.92 4.32 -14.97
CA THR A 34 6.04 2.97 -15.54
C THR A 34 5.98 1.90 -14.46
N HIS A 35 6.63 2.12 -13.31
CA HIS A 35 6.55 1.20 -12.17
C HIS A 35 5.17 1.16 -11.52
N VAL A 36 4.48 2.30 -11.42
CA VAL A 36 3.14 2.41 -10.82
C VAL A 36 2.09 1.70 -11.68
N ASN A 37 2.18 1.79 -13.01
CA ASN A 37 1.24 1.14 -13.93
C ASN A 37 1.71 -0.24 -14.44
N GLY A 38 2.90 -0.67 -14.03
CA GLY A 38 3.54 -1.89 -14.50
C GLY A 38 3.70 -2.92 -13.39
N ASN A 39 4.66 -3.83 -13.59
CA ASN A 39 5.07 -4.80 -12.59
C ASN A 39 6.46 -4.43 -12.05
N PRO A 40 6.55 -3.59 -11.01
CA PRO A 40 7.83 -3.21 -10.43
C PRO A 40 8.48 -4.40 -9.72
N SER A 41 9.81 -4.41 -9.68
CA SER A 41 10.56 -5.35 -8.84
C SER A 41 10.33 -5.04 -7.35
N THR A 42 10.49 -6.04 -6.49
CA THR A 42 10.36 -5.90 -5.03
C THR A 42 11.26 -4.80 -4.46
N GLU A 43 12.46 -4.61 -5.00
CA GLU A 43 13.37 -3.53 -4.61
C GLU A 43 12.77 -2.14 -4.85
N ILE A 44 12.11 -1.95 -6.01
CA ILE A 44 11.46 -0.68 -6.35
C ILE A 44 10.27 -0.44 -5.41
N LEU A 45 9.48 -1.47 -5.13
CA LEU A 45 8.35 -1.37 -4.19
C LEU A 45 8.82 -0.94 -2.78
N LEU A 46 9.89 -1.55 -2.27
CA LEU A 46 10.49 -1.19 -0.98
C LEU A 46 10.96 0.27 -0.97
N ARG A 47 11.62 0.72 -2.05
CA ARG A 47 12.07 2.11 -2.17
C ARG A 47 10.92 3.10 -2.27
N ILE A 48 9.84 2.75 -2.96
CA ILE A 48 8.62 3.58 -3.03
C ILE A 48 8.00 3.68 -1.64
N ALA A 49 7.86 2.55 -0.94
CA ALA A 49 7.34 2.50 0.43
C ALA A 49 8.18 3.37 1.38
N ASP A 50 9.50 3.27 1.31
CA ASP A 50 10.45 4.08 2.07
C ASP A 50 10.33 5.58 1.76
N ALA A 51 10.25 5.95 0.47
CA ALA A 51 10.11 7.33 0.04
C ALA A 51 8.78 7.97 0.48
N ILE A 52 7.70 7.19 0.52
CA ILE A 52 6.38 7.58 1.03
C ILE A 52 6.36 7.58 2.57
N GLY A 53 7.19 6.75 3.21
CA GLY A 53 7.18 6.52 4.65
C GLY A 53 6.07 5.58 5.11
N CYS A 54 5.65 4.65 4.25
CA CYS A 54 4.61 3.66 4.54
C CYS A 54 5.18 2.24 4.47
N PRO A 55 4.56 1.24 5.12
CA PRO A 55 4.99 -0.14 4.95
C PRO A 55 4.62 -0.62 3.55
N VAL A 56 5.46 -1.46 2.95
CA VAL A 56 5.27 -2.00 1.59
C VAL A 56 3.92 -2.68 1.40
N THR A 57 3.33 -3.20 2.47
CA THR A 57 1.98 -3.81 2.49
C THR A 57 0.85 -2.84 2.13
N GLU A 58 1.01 -1.53 2.35
CA GLU A 58 0.04 -0.49 1.92
C GLU A 58 0.03 -0.31 0.40
N LEU A 59 1.15 -0.63 -0.27
CA LEU A 59 1.23 -0.56 -1.73
C LEU A 59 0.43 -1.68 -2.41
N PHE A 60 0.02 -2.71 -1.67
CA PHE A 60 -0.80 -3.80 -2.16
C PHE A 60 -2.25 -3.57 -1.76
N GLU A 61 -3.17 -3.96 -2.64
CA GLU A 61 -4.57 -4.05 -2.24
C GLU A 61 -4.69 -5.10 -1.13
N ARG A 62 -4.95 -4.65 0.10
CA ARG A 62 -5.31 -5.57 1.18
C ARG A 62 -6.51 -6.38 0.67
N PRO A 63 -6.46 -7.72 0.68
CA PRO A 63 -7.68 -8.49 0.45
C PRO A 63 -8.68 -7.97 1.47
N LYS A 64 -9.86 -7.57 1.01
CA LYS A 64 -10.99 -7.27 1.88
C LYS A 64 -11.38 -8.56 2.59
N SER A 65 -10.60 -8.98 3.58
CA SER A 65 -11.11 -9.74 4.69
C SER A 65 -11.85 -8.71 5.53
N ASP A 66 -13.11 -8.48 5.19
CA ASP A 66 -14.13 -7.88 6.04
C ASP A 66 -14.27 -8.69 7.33
N THR A 67 -13.24 -8.73 8.16
CA THR A 67 -13.29 -9.28 9.51
C THR A 67 -12.10 -8.75 10.28
N VAL A 68 -12.25 -7.57 10.88
CA VAL A 68 -11.61 -7.29 12.16
C VAL A 68 -12.13 -8.37 13.11
N SER A 69 -11.44 -9.51 13.16
CA SER A 69 -11.72 -10.55 14.13
C SER A 69 -11.06 -10.11 15.42
N LEU A 70 -11.74 -9.24 16.17
CA LEU A 70 -11.46 -9.09 17.59
C LEU A 70 -11.87 -10.42 18.25
N THR A 71 -10.93 -11.36 18.28
CA THR A 71 -11.13 -12.65 18.93
C THR A 71 -11.05 -12.44 20.43
N CYS A 72 -12.17 -12.62 21.12
CA CYS A 72 -12.23 -12.45 22.56
C CYS A 72 -11.31 -13.47 23.26
N PRO A 73 -10.31 -13.05 24.07
CA PRO A 73 -9.34 -13.95 24.68
C PRO A 73 -9.91 -14.87 25.77
N HIS A 74 -11.20 -14.71 26.11
CA HIS A 74 -11.89 -15.54 27.10
C HIS A 74 -12.81 -16.61 26.49
N CYS A 75 -13.20 -16.49 25.21
CA CYS A 75 -14.15 -17.42 24.58
C CYS A 75 -13.87 -17.76 23.11
N GLY A 76 -12.87 -17.13 22.48
CA GLY A 76 -12.40 -17.48 21.12
C GLY A 76 -13.33 -17.06 19.98
N LYS A 77 -14.39 -16.29 20.23
CA LYS A 77 -15.37 -15.89 19.21
C LYS A 77 -15.02 -14.53 18.60
N SER A 78 -15.06 -14.44 17.27
CA SER A 78 -14.75 -13.22 16.50
C SER A 78 -15.90 -12.21 16.60
N ILE A 79 -15.57 -10.98 16.99
CA ILE A 79 -16.54 -9.88 17.15
C ILE A 79 -16.50 -9.00 15.90
N THR A 80 -17.58 -9.01 15.10
CA THR A 80 -17.76 -8.11 13.96
C THR A 80 -18.51 -6.86 14.40
N LEU A 81 -17.83 -5.72 14.50
CA LEU A 81 -18.46 -4.41 14.74
C LEU A 81 -18.89 -3.81 13.40
N LYS A 82 -20.20 -3.74 13.13
CA LYS A 82 -20.76 -2.82 12.13
C LYS A 82 -21.05 -1.51 12.85
N ALA A 83 -20.32 -0.46 12.51
CA ALA A 83 -20.67 0.89 12.91
C ALA A 83 -21.67 1.44 11.89
N GLU A 84 -22.84 1.83 12.37
CA GLU A 84 -23.88 2.57 11.63
C GLU A 84 -23.77 4.06 11.99
#